data_AF-C6PUM0-F1
#
_entry.id   AF-C6PUM0-F1
#
_cell.length_a   1.000
_cell.length_b   1.000
_cell.length_c   1.000
_cell.angle_alpha   90.00
_cell.angle_beta   90.00
_cell.angle_gamma   90.00
#
_symmetry.space_group_name_H-M   'P 1'
#
loop_
_entity.id
_entity.type
_entity.pdbx_description
1 polymer ?
#
loop_
_entity_poly.entity_id
_entity_poly.type
_entity_poly.pdbx_seq_one_letter_code
_entity_poly.pdbx_strand_id
1 'polypeptide(L)'
;MNSLSNLSRKNLKVNKLKNVLVIIAIMLSTCLITTIGILSYSIQQMQIKQIVAQTGDLHVEYENVSEEQVEMLKNNKKLTSVNEYIGLGFNNRYIPYSIEMCYVDKSTGDTTDYFRLKEGKWPEKENDIAMPKWMLEKMGIKPKIGEKVNLSYSQEKKKYSYEGKGQFVLCGILEDSELMRTQLYKAIAVVSKNYILKDVKPEYRFTQVTAKIKGRNISNTAYEVGHDVGLSDKNISVNKMYINALGLSKDVLIPAGIAGVVVVLATVLVIYNIFYISIKERITQFGLLSALGATKKQIRRLIFREGLMLALIGIPGGIILGHLLSLFIIPLIPLNVKLTLETSPYIVILSALVSLVTVAMSLRKPSKVAAKVSPIEAIRYSGVELNSKKKERKSKGIITLRRLAYLNLWRSKKRTITTIVSMSLTGILFIVFFSMFSSLKNNQDNYITSDFELTSSRLTLHGRDDGSDPLNKDVLSKVKAIKGIEKINILKHEQLFTADKRILNKVNNEVKSDDMKNFSDINCDFFGFDDSMLEELKNNLLQGEISKEKFKKIKMKLSW
;
A
#
# COMPACT_ATOMS: atom_id res chain seq x y z
N MET A 1 15.61 28.53 -38.89
CA MET A 1 15.15 28.22 -37.50
C MET A 1 16.07 28.74 -36.39
N ASN A 2 17.31 29.16 -36.69
CA ASN A 2 18.34 29.55 -35.71
C ASN A 2 18.16 30.97 -35.12
N SER A 3 17.59 31.94 -35.84
CA SER A 3 17.41 33.30 -35.30
C SER A 3 16.40 33.33 -34.14
N LEU A 4 15.31 32.55 -34.22
CA LEU A 4 14.29 32.48 -33.18
C LEU A 4 14.79 31.83 -31.89
N SER A 5 15.68 30.82 -31.96
CA SER A 5 16.26 30.22 -30.76
C SER A 5 17.33 31.11 -30.12
N ASN A 6 18.07 31.87 -30.94
CA ASN A 6 19.01 32.86 -30.44
C ASN A 6 18.27 34.01 -29.73
N LEU A 7 17.13 34.45 -30.29
CA LEU A 7 16.29 35.45 -29.66
C LEU A 7 15.70 34.95 -28.33
N SER A 8 15.19 33.70 -28.28
CA SER A 8 14.70 33.13 -27.02
C SER A 8 15.80 33.04 -25.96
N ARG A 9 17.00 32.56 -26.33
CA ARG A 9 18.17 32.50 -25.43
C ARG A 9 18.56 33.87 -24.89
N LYS A 10 18.59 34.91 -25.74
CA LYS A 10 18.89 36.28 -25.29
C LYS A 10 17.81 36.81 -24.35
N ASN A 11 16.53 36.60 -24.66
CA ASN A 11 15.43 36.99 -23.77
C ASN A 11 15.51 36.33 -22.39
N LEU A 12 15.99 35.09 -22.32
CA LEU A 12 16.18 34.40 -21.04
C LEU A 12 17.26 35.06 -20.17
N LYS A 13 18.30 35.63 -20.78
CA LYS A 13 19.38 36.32 -20.04
C LYS A 13 18.97 37.69 -19.53
N VAL A 14 18.02 38.36 -20.18
CA VAL A 14 17.54 39.70 -19.79
C VAL A 14 16.62 39.62 -18.57
N ASN A 15 15.69 38.65 -18.53
CA ASN A 15 14.68 38.55 -17.48
C ASN A 15 15.01 37.51 -16.40
N LYS A 16 16.20 37.60 -15.79
CA LYS A 16 16.76 36.55 -14.90
C LYS A 16 15.83 36.19 -13.74
N LEU A 17 15.37 37.17 -12.96
CA LEU A 17 14.56 36.92 -11.76
C LEU A 17 13.25 36.19 -12.09
N LYS A 18 12.54 36.64 -13.12
CA LYS A 18 11.31 35.99 -13.60
C LYS A 18 11.58 34.56 -14.08
N ASN A 19 12.67 34.34 -14.80
CA ASN A 19 13.01 33.00 -15.30
C ASN A 19 13.37 32.05 -14.15
N VAL A 20 14.06 32.53 -13.11
CA VAL A 20 14.32 31.77 -11.88
C VAL A 20 13.01 31.38 -11.20
N LEU A 21 12.06 32.31 -11.06
CA LEU A 21 10.74 32.00 -10.47
C LEU A 21 9.98 30.93 -11.25
N VAL A 22 10.04 30.96 -12.59
CA VAL A 22 9.43 29.92 -13.43
C VAL A 22 10.14 28.58 -13.25
N ILE A 23 11.48 28.57 -13.23
CA ILE A 23 12.26 27.33 -13.02
C ILE A 23 11.89 26.72 -11.67
N ILE A 24 11.88 27.51 -10.59
CA ILE A 24 11.49 27.06 -9.24
C ILE A 24 10.07 26.50 -9.24
N ALA A 25 9.11 27.17 -9.88
CA ALA A 25 7.73 26.67 -9.95
C ALA A 25 7.64 25.31 -10.69
N ILE A 26 8.38 25.14 -11.78
CA ILE A 26 8.43 23.87 -12.53
C ILE A 26 9.15 22.79 -11.70
N MET A 27 10.25 23.13 -11.04
CA MET A 27 11.01 22.22 -10.17
C MET A 27 10.15 21.72 -9.02
N LEU A 28 9.50 22.63 -8.28
CA LEU A 28 8.67 22.27 -7.13
C LEU A 28 7.48 21.39 -7.55
N SER A 29 6.81 21.74 -8.64
CA SER A 29 5.72 20.93 -9.19
C SER A 29 6.17 19.53 -9.57
N THR A 30 7.27 19.43 -10.32
CA THR A 30 7.82 18.14 -10.75
C THR A 30 8.30 17.32 -9.56
N CYS A 31 8.90 17.97 -8.56
CA CYS A 31 9.28 17.36 -7.29
C CYS A 31 8.07 16.73 -6.60
N LEU A 32 6.96 17.47 -6.46
CA LEU A 32 5.73 16.94 -5.86
C LEU A 32 5.16 15.75 -6.63
N ILE A 33 5.04 15.86 -7.96
CA ILE A 33 4.54 14.77 -8.81
C ILE A 33 5.42 13.53 -8.69
N THR A 34 6.74 13.71 -8.70
CA THR A 34 7.72 12.62 -8.58
C THR A 34 7.63 11.97 -7.19
N THR A 35 7.55 12.78 -6.14
CA THR A 35 7.46 12.30 -4.75
C THR A 35 6.19 11.48 -4.53
N ILE A 36 5.03 11.97 -5.00
CA ILE A 36 3.76 11.23 -4.93
C ILE A 36 3.89 9.89 -5.67
N GLY A 37 4.45 9.89 -6.88
CA GLY A 37 4.64 8.67 -7.66
C GLY A 37 5.55 7.65 -6.99
N ILE A 38 6.68 8.09 -6.42
CA ILE A 38 7.62 7.23 -5.69
C ILE A 38 6.96 6.65 -4.43
N LEU A 39 6.26 7.47 -3.65
CA LEU A 39 5.56 7.02 -2.45
C LEU A 39 4.48 5.98 -2.79
N SER A 40 3.64 6.24 -3.78
CA SER A 40 2.61 5.30 -4.22
C SER A 40 3.21 3.96 -4.67
N TYR A 41 4.30 3.99 -5.44
CA TYR A 41 4.97 2.77 -5.89
C TYR A 41 5.66 2.03 -4.74
N SER A 42 6.32 2.74 -3.82
CA SER A 42 6.96 2.13 -2.64
C SER A 42 5.95 1.44 -1.74
N ILE A 43 4.78 2.06 -1.52
CA ILE A 43 3.67 1.45 -0.76
C ILE A 43 3.17 0.18 -1.47
N GLN A 44 3.00 0.24 -2.80
CA GLN A 44 2.57 -0.93 -3.57
C GLN A 44 3.58 -2.09 -3.46
N GLN A 45 4.88 -1.80 -3.61
CA GLN A 45 5.92 -2.82 -3.48
C GLN A 45 6.01 -3.40 -2.08
N MET A 46 5.83 -2.59 -1.04
CA MET A 46 5.73 -3.08 0.34
C MET A 46 4.55 -4.05 0.51
N GLN A 47 3.36 -3.70 -0.01
CA GLN A 47 2.18 -4.58 0.03
C GLN A 47 2.43 -5.90 -0.71
N ILE A 48 3.00 -5.84 -1.91
CA ILE A 48 3.34 -7.04 -2.69
C ILE A 48 4.31 -7.93 -1.89
N LYS A 49 5.39 -7.37 -1.33
CA LYS A 49 6.37 -8.14 -0.54
C LYS A 49 5.73 -8.81 0.68
N GLN A 50 4.83 -8.11 1.39
CA GLN A 50 4.10 -8.70 2.52
C GLN A 50 3.20 -9.86 2.08
N ILE A 51 2.45 -9.70 1.00
CA ILE A 51 1.54 -10.73 0.50
C ILE A 51 2.32 -11.93 -0.02
N VAL A 52 3.43 -11.72 -0.74
CA VAL A 52 4.32 -12.79 -1.20
C VAL A 52 4.91 -13.56 -0.01
N ALA A 53 5.30 -12.86 1.07
CA ALA A 53 5.80 -13.52 2.26
C ALA A 53 4.74 -14.43 2.94
N GLN A 54 3.45 -14.04 2.87
CA GLN A 54 2.35 -14.80 3.49
C GLN A 54 1.79 -15.91 2.60
N THR A 55 1.62 -15.65 1.30
CA THR A 55 0.87 -16.49 0.37
C THR A 55 1.72 -17.07 -0.76
N GLY A 56 2.99 -16.70 -0.85
CA GLY A 56 3.86 -17.05 -1.96
C GLY A 56 3.63 -16.17 -3.20
N ASP A 57 4.55 -16.29 -4.15
CA ASP A 57 4.51 -15.57 -5.43
C ASP A 57 3.70 -16.36 -6.48
N LEU A 58 2.38 -16.47 -6.27
CA LEU A 58 1.46 -17.28 -7.09
C LEU A 58 0.13 -16.57 -7.40
N HIS A 59 -0.48 -16.89 -8.54
CA HIS A 59 -1.79 -16.35 -8.93
C HIS A 59 -2.94 -17.27 -8.49
N VAL A 60 -2.75 -18.58 -8.61
CA VAL A 60 -3.76 -19.60 -8.33
C VAL A 60 -3.11 -20.82 -7.73
N GLU A 61 -3.87 -21.48 -6.88
CA GLU A 61 -3.60 -22.79 -6.30
C GLU A 61 -4.75 -23.72 -6.66
N TYR A 62 -4.41 -24.86 -7.26
CA TYR A 62 -5.32 -25.95 -7.60
C TYR A 62 -5.13 -27.06 -6.58
N GLU A 63 -6.16 -27.38 -5.80
CA GLU A 63 -6.09 -28.32 -4.69
C GLU A 63 -6.72 -29.69 -4.99
N ASN A 64 -6.21 -30.74 -4.35
CA ASN A 64 -6.66 -32.13 -4.53
C ASN A 64 -6.62 -32.58 -6.01
N VAL A 65 -5.52 -32.26 -6.69
CA VAL A 65 -5.30 -32.61 -8.09
C VAL A 65 -4.72 -34.03 -8.23
N SER A 66 -5.17 -34.79 -9.22
CA SER A 66 -4.58 -36.09 -9.56
C SER A 66 -3.25 -35.94 -10.30
N GLU A 67 -2.46 -37.02 -10.37
CA GLU A 67 -1.17 -37.02 -11.10
C GLU A 67 -1.36 -36.66 -12.59
N GLU A 68 -2.41 -37.16 -13.23
CA GLU A 68 -2.77 -36.83 -14.62
C GLU A 68 -3.11 -35.33 -14.75
N GLN A 69 -3.88 -34.77 -13.81
CA GLN A 69 -4.22 -33.36 -13.80
C GLN A 69 -2.99 -32.47 -13.59
N VAL A 70 -2.01 -32.91 -12.78
CA VAL A 70 -0.73 -32.19 -12.62
C VAL A 70 0.01 -32.10 -13.94
N GLU A 71 0.09 -33.17 -14.73
CA GLU A 71 0.73 -33.16 -16.04
C GLU A 71 0.00 -32.26 -17.04
N MET A 72 -1.35 -32.31 -17.05
CA MET A 72 -2.16 -31.41 -17.88
C MET A 72 -1.94 -29.93 -17.52
N LEU A 73 -1.85 -29.59 -16.23
CA LEU A 73 -1.56 -28.24 -15.75
C LEU A 73 -0.13 -27.81 -16.13
N LYS A 74 0.88 -28.68 -15.95
CA LYS A 74 2.28 -28.39 -16.33
C LYS A 74 2.43 -28.13 -17.83
N ASN A 75 1.62 -28.78 -18.67
CA ASN A 75 1.63 -28.60 -20.13
C ASN A 75 0.72 -27.45 -20.63
N ASN A 76 -0.02 -26.77 -19.75
CA ASN A 76 -0.95 -25.73 -20.15
C ASN A 76 -0.25 -24.41 -20.52
N LYS A 77 -0.41 -23.97 -21.78
CA LYS A 77 0.22 -22.75 -22.33
C LYS A 77 -0.24 -21.43 -21.69
N LYS A 78 -1.38 -21.42 -20.98
CA LYS A 78 -1.89 -20.24 -20.28
C LYS A 78 -1.18 -20.03 -18.92
N LEU A 79 -0.55 -21.08 -18.40
CA LEU A 79 0.17 -21.06 -17.13
C LEU A 79 1.67 -20.79 -17.34
N THR A 80 2.28 -20.19 -16.33
CA THR A 80 3.72 -19.95 -16.21
C THR A 80 4.13 -20.28 -14.77
N SER A 81 5.34 -20.81 -14.56
CA SER A 81 5.81 -21.18 -13.21
C SER A 81 4.83 -22.12 -12.49
N VAL A 82 4.56 -23.27 -13.11
CA VAL A 82 3.70 -24.31 -12.53
C VAL A 82 4.54 -25.15 -11.58
N ASN A 83 4.21 -25.09 -10.29
CA ASN A 83 4.92 -25.80 -9.24
C ASN A 83 3.98 -26.75 -8.50
N GLU A 84 4.44 -27.97 -8.32
CA GLU A 84 3.76 -29.01 -7.56
C GLU A 84 4.16 -28.94 -6.08
N TYR A 85 3.17 -29.12 -5.21
CA TYR A 85 3.30 -29.26 -3.76
C TYR A 85 2.55 -30.51 -3.32
N ILE A 86 3.16 -31.31 -2.44
CA ILE A 86 2.50 -32.48 -1.86
C ILE A 86 2.68 -32.45 -0.34
N GLY A 87 1.60 -32.15 0.38
CA GLY A 87 1.56 -32.21 1.84
C GLY A 87 1.35 -33.64 2.35
N LEU A 88 2.15 -34.04 3.35
CA LEU A 88 2.11 -35.38 3.95
C LEU A 88 1.48 -35.39 5.36
N GLY A 89 1.57 -34.27 6.09
CA GLY A 89 1.04 -34.15 7.45
C GLY A 89 1.93 -33.32 8.36
N PHE A 90 1.62 -33.37 9.65
CA PHE A 90 2.27 -32.55 10.67
C PHE A 90 2.91 -33.41 11.77
N ASN A 91 4.02 -32.94 12.33
CA ASN A 91 4.55 -33.40 13.59
C ASN A 91 4.27 -32.34 14.67
N ASN A 92 3.44 -32.68 15.65
CA ASN A 92 3.05 -31.78 16.74
C ASN A 92 3.75 -32.12 18.07
N ARG A 93 4.90 -32.80 18.04
CA ARG A 93 5.63 -33.22 19.25
C ARG A 93 6.31 -32.05 19.97
N TYR A 94 6.58 -30.95 19.25
CA TYR A 94 7.43 -29.85 19.72
C TYR A 94 6.65 -28.56 20.02
N ILE A 95 5.55 -28.67 20.77
CA ILE A 95 4.65 -27.56 21.14
C ILE A 95 5.43 -26.34 21.68
N PRO A 96 5.12 -25.11 21.25
CA PRO A 96 3.99 -24.73 20.38
C PRO A 96 4.22 -24.96 18.89
N TYR A 97 5.39 -25.49 18.48
CA TYR A 97 5.75 -25.62 17.08
C TYR A 97 5.22 -26.91 16.44
N SER A 98 4.69 -26.78 15.23
CA SER A 98 4.35 -27.90 14.34
C SER A 98 5.39 -28.00 13.22
N ILE A 99 5.75 -29.22 12.80
CA ILE A 99 6.59 -29.43 11.62
C ILE A 99 5.70 -29.96 10.51
N GLU A 100 5.53 -29.19 9.44
CA GLU A 100 4.86 -29.63 8.22
C GLU A 100 5.83 -30.41 7.34
N MET A 101 5.45 -31.63 6.97
CA MET A 101 6.24 -32.46 6.08
C MET A 101 5.64 -32.43 4.68
N CYS A 102 6.45 -32.06 3.70
CA CYS A 102 5.97 -31.85 2.34
C CYS A 102 7.04 -32.12 1.27
N TYR A 103 6.60 -32.33 0.03
CA TYR A 103 7.41 -32.12 -1.16
C TYR A 103 7.01 -30.80 -1.80
N VAL A 104 7.99 -30.11 -2.38
CA VAL A 104 7.73 -28.97 -3.24
C VAL A 104 8.73 -28.96 -4.39
N ASP A 105 8.28 -28.57 -5.59
CA ASP A 105 9.17 -28.39 -6.73
C ASP A 105 10.26 -27.37 -6.41
N LYS A 106 11.50 -27.66 -6.85
CA LYS A 106 12.71 -26.86 -6.55
C LYS A 106 12.55 -25.39 -6.91
N SER A 107 11.84 -25.07 -7.99
CA SER A 107 11.57 -23.71 -8.45
C SER A 107 10.81 -22.86 -7.43
N THR A 108 10.04 -23.47 -6.52
CA THR A 108 9.36 -22.75 -5.43
C THR A 108 10.35 -22.22 -4.39
N GLY A 109 11.50 -22.89 -4.20
CA GLY A 109 12.58 -22.42 -3.32
C GLY A 109 13.23 -21.12 -3.78
N ASP A 110 13.13 -20.78 -5.07
CA ASP A 110 13.67 -19.52 -5.59
C ASP A 110 12.74 -18.33 -5.30
N THR A 111 11.43 -18.59 -5.24
CA THR A 111 10.39 -17.54 -5.13
C THR A 111 9.85 -17.34 -3.71
N THR A 112 9.99 -18.34 -2.84
CA THR A 112 9.39 -18.34 -1.51
C THR A 112 10.47 -18.49 -0.44
N ASP A 113 10.69 -17.42 0.34
CA ASP A 113 11.84 -17.31 1.24
C ASP A 113 11.97 -18.49 2.22
N TYR A 114 10.87 -19.00 2.78
CA TYR A 114 10.93 -20.13 3.73
C TYR A 114 11.21 -21.51 3.10
N PHE A 115 11.15 -21.61 1.77
CA PHE A 115 11.64 -22.77 1.04
C PHE A 115 13.05 -22.55 0.47
N ARG A 116 13.62 -21.34 0.60
CA ARG A 116 14.95 -21.05 0.05
C ARG A 116 16.01 -21.86 0.78
N LEU A 117 16.90 -22.47 0.00
CA LEU A 117 18.00 -23.25 0.52
C LEU A 117 19.16 -22.32 0.92
N LYS A 118 19.50 -22.31 2.21
CA LYS A 118 20.62 -21.54 2.76
C LYS A 118 21.95 -22.27 2.60
N GLU A 119 21.96 -23.58 2.88
CA GLU A 119 23.16 -24.43 2.81
C GLU A 119 22.79 -25.84 2.30
N GLY A 120 23.72 -26.51 1.61
CA GLY A 120 23.57 -27.91 1.18
C GLY A 120 22.94 -28.10 -0.19
N LYS A 121 22.08 -29.11 -0.35
CA LYS A 121 21.43 -29.48 -1.61
C LYS A 121 19.94 -29.71 -1.41
N TRP A 122 19.18 -29.54 -2.50
CA TRP A 122 17.77 -29.87 -2.53
C TRP A 122 17.55 -31.38 -2.36
N PRO A 123 16.50 -31.84 -1.65
CA PRO A 123 16.22 -33.26 -1.47
C PRO A 123 15.91 -33.97 -2.80
N GLU A 124 16.78 -34.91 -3.22
CA GLU A 124 16.62 -35.66 -4.47
C GLU A 124 16.55 -37.18 -4.22
N LYS A 125 17.35 -37.68 -3.27
CA LYS A 125 17.33 -39.11 -2.90
C LYS A 125 16.15 -39.41 -1.99
N GLU A 126 15.71 -40.66 -1.99
CA GLU A 126 14.56 -41.14 -1.21
C GLU A 126 14.59 -40.61 0.23
N ASN A 127 15.67 -40.82 0.98
CA ASN A 127 15.75 -40.42 2.38
C ASN A 127 16.32 -39.00 2.62
N ASP A 128 16.42 -38.16 1.60
CA ASP A 128 16.90 -36.79 1.77
C ASP A 128 15.82 -35.90 2.42
N ILE A 129 16.25 -35.02 3.32
CA ILE A 129 15.40 -33.99 3.94
C ILE A 129 16.11 -32.64 4.04
N ALA A 130 15.36 -31.55 3.86
CA ALA A 130 15.80 -30.20 4.14
C ALA A 130 14.91 -29.53 5.20
N MET A 131 15.52 -28.87 6.18
CA MET A 131 14.84 -28.25 7.32
C MET A 131 15.51 -26.94 7.76
N PRO A 132 14.79 -26.02 8.40
CA PRO A 132 15.40 -24.81 8.93
C PRO A 132 16.26 -25.11 10.16
N LYS A 133 17.38 -24.39 10.28
CA LYS A 133 18.36 -24.57 11.36
C LYS A 133 17.76 -24.50 12.77
N TRP A 134 16.88 -23.53 13.02
CA TRP A 134 16.28 -23.32 14.33
C TRP A 134 15.44 -24.52 14.80
N MET A 135 14.77 -25.22 13.87
CA MET A 135 13.96 -26.38 14.23
C MET A 135 14.83 -27.59 14.53
N LEU A 136 15.92 -27.79 13.77
CA LEU A 136 16.91 -28.84 14.03
C LEU A 136 17.49 -28.71 15.45
N GLU A 137 17.88 -27.49 15.84
CA GLU A 137 18.38 -27.21 17.19
C GLU A 137 17.33 -27.49 18.27
N LYS A 138 16.06 -27.13 18.03
CA LYS A 138 14.93 -27.45 18.93
C LYS A 138 14.67 -28.96 19.06
N MET A 139 14.94 -29.71 17.99
CA MET A 139 14.86 -31.18 18.01
C MET A 139 16.07 -31.82 18.72
N GLY A 140 17.09 -31.05 19.10
CA GLY A 140 18.34 -31.55 19.67
C GLY A 140 19.29 -32.15 18.62
N ILE A 141 19.08 -31.85 17.33
CA ILE A 141 19.88 -32.32 16.22
C ILE A 141 20.90 -31.24 15.85
N LYS A 142 22.17 -31.63 15.68
CA LYS A 142 23.20 -30.69 15.21
C LYS A 142 22.89 -30.29 13.76
N PRO A 143 22.83 -28.99 13.42
CA PRO A 143 22.51 -28.53 12.07
C PRO A 143 23.70 -28.69 11.14
N LYS A 144 24.04 -29.93 10.81
CA LYS A 144 25.15 -30.31 9.92
C LYS A 144 24.65 -31.27 8.85
N ILE A 145 24.98 -30.98 7.59
CA ILE A 145 24.62 -31.82 6.45
C ILE A 145 25.17 -33.25 6.66
N GLY A 146 24.33 -34.25 6.39
CA GLY A 146 24.61 -35.67 6.58
C GLY A 146 24.10 -36.26 7.90
N GLU A 147 23.61 -35.42 8.83
CA GLU A 147 23.03 -35.89 10.10
C GLU A 147 21.70 -36.63 9.87
N LYS A 148 21.42 -37.61 10.75
CA LYS A 148 20.19 -38.39 10.69
C LYS A 148 19.04 -37.65 11.39
N VAL A 149 17.91 -37.54 10.72
CA VAL A 149 16.70 -36.88 11.22
C VAL A 149 15.57 -37.90 11.26
N ASN A 150 15.11 -38.23 12.46
CA ASN A 150 13.95 -39.12 12.65
C ASN A 150 12.70 -38.27 12.84
N LEU A 151 11.73 -38.41 11.93
CA LEU A 151 10.47 -37.68 11.99
C LEU A 151 9.29 -38.63 11.85
N SER A 152 8.34 -38.48 12.76
CA SER A 152 6.99 -39.00 12.63
C SER A 152 6.06 -37.88 12.19
N TYR A 153 5.08 -38.15 11.35
CA TYR A 153 4.08 -37.16 10.96
C TYR A 153 2.73 -37.85 10.88
N SER A 154 1.68 -37.10 11.18
CA SER A 154 0.33 -37.61 11.07
C SER A 154 -0.55 -36.63 10.32
N GLN A 155 -1.57 -37.16 9.66
CA GLN A 155 -2.63 -36.38 9.05
C GLN A 155 -3.96 -37.02 9.43
N GLU A 156 -4.82 -36.23 10.06
CA GLU A 156 -6.15 -36.64 10.47
C GLU A 156 -7.18 -35.91 9.61
N LYS A 157 -7.94 -36.65 8.80
CA LYS A 157 -9.09 -36.14 8.04
C LYS A 157 -10.35 -36.84 8.54
N LYS A 158 -11.52 -36.21 8.35
CA LYS A 158 -12.84 -36.72 8.80
C LYS A 158 -13.14 -38.19 8.45
N LYS A 159 -12.47 -38.79 7.47
CA LYS A 159 -12.66 -40.19 7.04
C LYS A 159 -11.46 -41.12 7.27
N TYR A 160 -10.25 -40.60 7.47
CA TYR A 160 -9.02 -41.39 7.55
C TYR A 160 -7.96 -40.71 8.42
N SER A 161 -7.18 -41.51 9.14
CA SER A 161 -5.97 -41.08 9.85
C SER A 161 -4.77 -41.83 9.28
N TYR A 162 -3.70 -41.11 8.96
CA TYR A 162 -2.45 -41.67 8.48
C TYR A 162 -1.32 -41.24 9.43
N GLU A 163 -0.49 -42.19 9.83
CA GLU A 163 0.77 -41.94 10.53
C GLU A 163 1.93 -42.47 9.71
N GLY A 164 2.87 -41.59 9.39
CA GLY A 164 4.13 -41.93 8.75
C GLY A 164 5.29 -41.78 9.73
N LYS A 165 6.31 -42.62 9.58
CA LYS A 165 7.60 -42.49 10.27
C LYS A 165 8.71 -42.73 9.28
N GLY A 166 9.63 -41.77 9.19
CA GLY A 166 10.78 -41.85 8.30
C GLY A 166 12.08 -41.54 9.03
N GLN A 167 13.14 -42.23 8.60
CA GLN A 167 14.52 -41.91 8.95
C GLN A 167 15.17 -41.24 7.75
N PHE A 168 15.45 -39.94 7.89
CA PHE A 168 15.98 -39.11 6.83
C PHE A 168 17.44 -38.72 7.09
N VAL A 169 18.10 -38.24 6.05
CA VAL A 169 19.45 -37.66 6.08
C VAL A 169 19.34 -36.20 5.69
N LEU A 170 19.80 -35.31 6.58
CA LEU A 170 19.77 -33.87 6.35
C LEU A 170 20.67 -33.50 5.17
N CYS A 171 20.09 -33.16 4.02
CA CYS A 171 20.83 -32.79 2.82
C CYS A 171 20.92 -31.27 2.61
N GLY A 172 20.00 -30.51 3.22
CA GLY A 172 19.89 -29.06 3.06
C GLY A 172 19.36 -28.34 4.30
N ILE A 173 19.79 -27.10 4.48
CA ILE A 173 19.30 -26.20 5.53
C ILE A 173 18.53 -25.07 4.86
N LEU A 174 17.29 -24.86 5.28
CA LEU A 174 16.41 -23.80 4.76
C LEU A 174 16.67 -22.46 5.46
N GLU A 175 16.33 -21.36 4.79
CA GLU A 175 16.35 -20.02 5.39
C GLU A 175 15.37 -19.93 6.58
N ASP A 176 15.71 -19.10 7.57
CA ASP A 176 14.81 -18.82 8.68
C ASP A 176 13.77 -17.79 8.23
N SER A 177 12.50 -18.18 8.31
CA SER A 177 11.39 -17.25 8.14
C SER A 177 10.85 -16.87 9.51
N GLU A 178 11.08 -15.61 9.87
CA GLU A 178 10.56 -15.04 11.12
C GLU A 178 9.04 -15.18 11.19
N LEU A 179 8.33 -14.95 10.08
CA LEU A 179 6.88 -15.15 9.97
C LEU A 179 6.47 -16.58 10.37
N MET A 180 7.13 -17.59 9.80
CA MET A 180 6.85 -18.99 10.08
C MET A 180 7.11 -19.34 11.56
N ARG A 181 8.20 -18.83 12.11
CA ARG A 181 8.64 -19.13 13.48
C ARG A 181 7.81 -18.42 14.55
N THR A 182 7.49 -17.13 14.39
CA THR A 182 6.91 -16.31 15.46
C THR A 182 5.40 -16.14 15.34
N GLN A 183 4.84 -16.14 14.13
CA GLN A 183 3.40 -15.93 13.92
C GLN A 183 2.66 -17.24 13.66
N LEU A 184 3.25 -18.13 12.86
CA LEU A 184 2.60 -19.39 12.46
C LEU A 184 2.99 -20.59 13.33
N TYR A 185 4.01 -20.44 14.18
CA TYR A 185 4.58 -21.52 15.00
C TYR A 185 4.78 -22.81 14.19
N LYS A 186 5.30 -22.68 12.97
CA LYS A 186 5.43 -23.76 12.00
C LYS A 186 6.85 -23.85 11.45
N ALA A 187 7.37 -25.06 11.35
CA ALA A 187 8.58 -25.40 10.61
C ALA A 187 8.22 -26.23 9.37
N ILE A 188 9.04 -26.14 8.34
CA ILE A 188 8.88 -26.93 7.12
C ILE A 188 9.98 -27.97 7.01
N ALA A 189 9.59 -29.19 6.68
CA ALA A 189 10.46 -30.31 6.35
C ALA A 189 10.20 -30.74 4.91
N VAL A 190 11.11 -30.36 4.01
CA VAL A 190 11.04 -30.72 2.59
C VAL A 190 11.69 -32.09 2.38
N VAL A 191 10.96 -33.04 1.80
CA VAL A 191 11.46 -34.37 1.45
C VAL A 191 11.46 -34.58 -0.07
N SER A 192 12.14 -35.62 -0.54
CA SER A 192 12.16 -35.96 -1.97
C SER A 192 10.80 -36.45 -2.49
N LYS A 193 10.51 -36.22 -3.77
CA LYS A 193 9.32 -36.78 -4.43
C LYS A 193 9.31 -38.31 -4.38
N ASN A 194 10.49 -38.92 -4.50
CA ASN A 194 10.67 -40.37 -4.54
C ASN A 194 10.19 -41.05 -3.25
N TYR A 195 10.45 -40.45 -2.09
CA TYR A 195 9.92 -40.92 -0.80
C TYR A 195 8.40 -40.97 -0.80
N ILE A 196 7.76 -39.89 -1.25
CA ILE A 196 6.30 -39.77 -1.28
C ILE A 196 5.67 -40.81 -2.19
N LEU A 197 6.24 -40.99 -3.39
CA LEU A 197 5.70 -41.91 -4.38
C LEU A 197 5.77 -43.37 -3.92
N LYS A 198 6.77 -43.72 -3.10
CA LYS A 198 7.01 -45.08 -2.61
C LYS A 198 6.24 -45.41 -1.34
N ASP A 199 6.30 -44.55 -0.32
CA ASP A 199 5.88 -44.89 1.04
C ASP A 199 4.50 -44.32 1.42
N VAL A 200 3.94 -43.44 0.60
CA VAL A 200 2.66 -42.77 0.88
C VAL A 200 1.66 -43.09 -0.22
N LYS A 201 0.52 -43.69 0.10
CA LYS A 201 -0.54 -43.97 -0.89
C LYS A 201 -1.14 -42.67 -1.46
N PRO A 202 -1.57 -42.65 -2.73
CA PRO A 202 -2.16 -41.46 -3.36
C PRO A 202 -3.31 -40.81 -2.58
N GLU A 203 -4.16 -41.62 -1.93
CA GLU A 203 -5.30 -41.17 -1.11
C GLU A 203 -4.91 -40.35 0.13
N TYR A 204 -3.66 -40.46 0.58
CA TYR A 204 -3.12 -39.71 1.74
C TYR A 204 -2.26 -38.52 1.32
N ARG A 205 -2.08 -38.30 0.01
CA ARG A 205 -1.29 -37.18 -0.51
C ARG A 205 -2.20 -35.97 -0.68
N PHE A 206 -1.84 -34.84 -0.08
CA PHE A 206 -2.50 -33.57 -0.37
C PHE A 206 -1.73 -32.85 -1.49
N THR A 207 -2.05 -33.20 -2.73
CA THR A 207 -1.41 -32.62 -3.92
C THR A 207 -2.07 -31.29 -4.27
N GLN A 208 -1.23 -30.27 -4.43
CA GLN A 208 -1.61 -28.95 -4.87
C GLN A 208 -0.69 -28.53 -6.03
N VAL A 209 -1.24 -27.75 -6.96
CA VAL A 209 -0.46 -27.13 -8.03
C VAL A 209 -0.65 -25.63 -7.95
N THR A 210 0.46 -24.93 -7.75
CA THR A 210 0.50 -23.47 -7.76
C THR A 210 0.97 -23.00 -9.13
N ALA A 211 0.39 -21.92 -9.63
CA ALA A 211 0.76 -21.39 -10.92
C ALA A 211 0.63 -19.87 -10.99
N LYS A 212 1.41 -19.28 -11.89
CA LYS A 212 1.14 -17.95 -12.44
C LYS A 212 0.43 -18.09 -13.78
N ILE A 213 -0.26 -17.03 -14.16
CA ILE A 213 -1.12 -16.99 -15.35
C ILE A 213 -0.65 -15.87 -16.25
N LYS A 214 -0.58 -16.17 -17.55
CA LYS A 214 -0.25 -15.19 -18.58
C LYS A 214 -1.50 -14.39 -18.98
N GLY A 215 -1.40 -13.06 -18.91
CA GLY A 215 -2.44 -12.14 -19.39
C GLY A 215 -3.04 -11.25 -18.30
N ARG A 216 -4.09 -10.49 -18.65
CA ARG A 216 -4.71 -9.49 -17.75
C ARG A 216 -5.88 -10.04 -16.93
N ASN A 217 -6.64 -11.01 -17.44
CA ASN A 217 -7.81 -11.58 -16.78
C ASN A 217 -7.44 -12.80 -15.91
N ILE A 218 -6.50 -12.61 -14.98
CA ILE A 218 -5.87 -13.69 -14.21
C ILE A 218 -6.92 -14.58 -13.53
N SER A 219 -7.89 -14.01 -12.81
CA SER A 219 -8.88 -14.77 -12.06
C SER A 219 -9.77 -15.63 -12.96
N ASN A 220 -10.29 -15.08 -14.07
CA ASN A 220 -11.16 -15.85 -14.96
C ASN A 220 -10.40 -16.97 -15.65
N THR A 221 -9.18 -16.68 -16.13
CA THR A 221 -8.32 -17.70 -16.72
C THR A 221 -7.97 -18.81 -15.73
N ALA A 222 -7.86 -18.50 -14.43
CA ALA A 222 -7.61 -19.50 -13.39
C ALA A 222 -8.75 -20.52 -13.32
N TYR A 223 -10.00 -20.05 -13.32
CA TYR A 223 -11.19 -20.92 -13.33
C TYR A 223 -11.33 -21.67 -14.65
N GLU A 224 -11.15 -21.00 -15.79
CA GLU A 224 -11.17 -21.65 -17.11
C GLU A 224 -10.17 -22.82 -17.17
N VAL A 225 -8.92 -22.59 -16.79
CA VAL A 225 -7.89 -23.62 -16.80
C VAL A 225 -8.26 -24.76 -15.85
N GLY A 226 -8.75 -24.46 -14.64
CA GLY A 226 -9.18 -25.50 -13.71
C GLY A 226 -10.32 -26.36 -14.26
N HIS A 227 -11.31 -25.74 -14.90
CA HIS A 227 -12.43 -26.44 -15.54
C HIS A 227 -11.99 -27.27 -16.74
N ASP A 228 -11.03 -26.78 -17.54
CA ASP A 228 -10.45 -27.50 -18.68
C ASP A 228 -9.78 -28.82 -18.23
N VAL A 229 -9.29 -28.89 -16.98
CA VAL A 229 -8.69 -30.11 -16.37
C VAL A 229 -9.69 -30.90 -15.52
N GLY A 230 -10.97 -30.52 -15.52
CA GLY A 230 -12.03 -31.21 -14.78
C GLY A 230 -12.08 -30.92 -13.27
N LEU A 231 -11.48 -29.82 -12.80
CA LEU A 231 -11.56 -29.41 -11.40
C LEU A 231 -12.85 -28.62 -11.12
N SER A 232 -13.40 -28.81 -9.93
CA SER A 232 -14.53 -28.02 -9.43
C SER A 232 -14.07 -26.68 -8.85
N ASP A 233 -14.95 -25.68 -8.75
CA ASP A 233 -14.61 -24.38 -8.14
C ASP A 233 -14.07 -24.48 -6.71
N LYS A 234 -14.45 -25.52 -5.97
CA LYS A 234 -13.96 -25.75 -4.60
C LYS A 234 -12.48 -26.12 -4.55
N ASN A 235 -11.93 -26.58 -5.67
CA ASN A 235 -10.54 -26.98 -5.83
C ASN A 235 -9.68 -25.86 -6.45
N ILE A 236 -10.26 -24.67 -6.69
CA ILE A 236 -9.58 -23.56 -7.37
C ILE A 236 -9.54 -22.36 -6.42
N SER A 237 -8.37 -22.13 -5.83
CA SER A 237 -8.14 -21.00 -4.94
C SER A 237 -7.33 -19.93 -5.66
N VAL A 238 -7.97 -18.81 -5.99
CA VAL A 238 -7.30 -17.67 -6.63
C VAL A 238 -6.75 -16.75 -5.55
N ASN A 239 -5.46 -16.41 -5.64
CA ASN A 239 -4.81 -15.46 -4.74
C ASN A 239 -5.21 -14.02 -5.09
N LYS A 240 -6.44 -13.66 -4.70
CA LYS A 240 -7.01 -12.34 -4.97
C LYS A 240 -6.19 -11.22 -4.32
N MET A 241 -5.59 -11.46 -3.15
CA MET A 241 -4.75 -10.47 -2.48
C MET A 241 -3.54 -10.10 -3.34
N TYR A 242 -2.81 -11.11 -3.83
CA TYR A 242 -1.64 -10.90 -4.69
C TYR A 242 -2.03 -10.24 -6.02
N ILE A 243 -3.08 -10.73 -6.69
CA ILE A 243 -3.56 -10.16 -7.97
C ILE A 243 -3.98 -8.69 -7.80
N ASN A 244 -4.66 -8.36 -6.69
CA ASN A 244 -5.07 -7.00 -6.41
C ASN A 244 -3.87 -6.10 -6.08
N ALA A 245 -2.84 -6.61 -5.42
CA ALA A 245 -1.63 -5.86 -5.08
C ALA A 245 -0.70 -5.62 -6.28
N LEU A 246 -0.70 -6.52 -7.29
CA LEU A 246 -0.05 -6.28 -8.58
C LEU A 246 -0.66 -5.06 -9.30
N GLY A 247 -1.94 -4.79 -9.09
CA GLY A 247 -2.57 -3.53 -9.46
C GLY A 247 -2.34 -2.44 -8.41
N LEU A 248 -2.43 -1.17 -8.81
CA LEU A 248 -2.58 -0.10 -7.81
C LEU A 248 -3.97 -0.26 -7.19
N SER A 249 -4.02 -0.56 -5.90
CA SER A 249 -5.28 -0.63 -5.16
C SER A 249 -6.05 0.67 -5.34
N LYS A 250 -7.38 0.59 -5.45
CA LYS A 250 -8.23 1.80 -5.61
C LYS A 250 -7.99 2.80 -4.47
N ASP A 251 -7.68 2.27 -3.29
CA ASP A 251 -7.40 3.03 -2.06
C ASP A 251 -6.11 3.84 -2.15
N VAL A 252 -5.14 3.43 -2.98
CA VAL A 252 -3.91 4.20 -3.25
C VAL A 252 -4.05 5.05 -4.52
N LEU A 253 -4.66 4.49 -5.58
CA LEU A 253 -4.76 5.13 -6.89
C LEU A 253 -5.63 6.39 -6.86
N ILE A 254 -6.79 6.33 -6.20
CA ILE A 254 -7.75 7.45 -6.21
C ILE A 254 -7.17 8.65 -5.46
N PRO A 255 -6.65 8.53 -4.21
CA PRO A 255 -6.05 9.68 -3.52
C PRO A 255 -4.82 10.22 -4.24
N ALA A 256 -3.93 9.36 -4.74
CA ALA A 256 -2.75 9.78 -5.49
C ALA A 256 -3.14 10.49 -6.80
N GLY A 257 -4.15 10.00 -7.50
CA GLY A 257 -4.69 10.61 -8.71
C GLY A 257 -5.29 11.99 -8.44
N ILE A 258 -6.11 12.14 -7.40
CA ILE A 258 -6.67 13.43 -6.98
C ILE A 258 -5.54 14.40 -6.62
N ALA A 259 -4.59 13.99 -5.78
CA ALA A 259 -3.45 14.82 -5.40
C ALA A 259 -2.65 15.27 -6.63
N GLY A 260 -2.37 14.35 -7.57
CA GLY A 260 -1.71 14.64 -8.84
C GLY A 260 -2.44 15.68 -9.68
N VAL A 261 -3.78 15.56 -9.82
CA VAL A 261 -4.60 16.51 -10.57
C VAL A 261 -4.57 17.90 -9.92
N VAL A 262 -4.70 17.99 -8.60
CA VAL A 262 -4.66 19.29 -7.89
C VAL A 262 -3.29 19.96 -8.05
N VAL A 263 -2.19 19.20 -7.93
CA VAL A 263 -0.82 19.70 -8.15
C VAL A 263 -0.65 20.23 -9.58
N VAL A 264 -1.13 19.48 -10.59
CA VAL A 264 -1.09 19.91 -11.99
C VAL A 264 -1.87 21.21 -12.17
N LEU A 265 -3.11 21.30 -11.67
CA LEU A 265 -3.94 22.50 -11.79
C LEU A 265 -3.29 23.73 -11.13
N ALA A 266 -2.72 23.56 -9.93
CA ALA A 266 -2.03 24.63 -9.22
C ALA A 266 -0.83 25.12 -10.00
N THR A 267 -0.02 24.20 -10.50
CA THR A 267 1.16 24.51 -11.31
C THR A 267 0.77 25.24 -12.59
N VAL A 268 -0.29 24.78 -13.27
CA VAL A 268 -0.80 25.44 -14.48
C VAL A 268 -1.14 26.89 -14.20
N LEU A 269 -1.84 27.17 -13.09
CA LEU A 269 -2.24 28.53 -12.73
C LEU A 269 -1.05 29.42 -12.35
N VAL A 270 -0.10 28.89 -11.58
CA VAL A 270 1.10 29.64 -11.16
C VAL A 270 1.95 30.01 -12.37
N ILE A 271 2.30 29.03 -13.21
CA ILE A 271 3.11 29.27 -14.42
C ILE A 271 2.34 30.18 -15.38
N TYR A 272 1.04 29.96 -15.57
CA TYR A 272 0.19 30.84 -16.37
C TYR A 272 0.29 32.29 -15.91
N ASN A 273 0.16 32.55 -14.60
CA ASN A 273 0.18 33.90 -14.04
C ASN A 273 1.52 34.58 -14.29
N ILE A 274 2.63 33.87 -14.05
CA ILE A 274 3.98 34.41 -14.27
C ILE A 274 4.20 34.76 -15.76
N PHE A 275 3.81 33.86 -16.68
CA PHE A 275 3.94 34.15 -18.11
C PHE A 275 2.98 35.23 -18.59
N TYR A 276 1.77 35.30 -18.05
CA TYR A 276 0.79 36.33 -18.39
C TYR A 276 1.30 37.73 -18.01
N ILE A 277 1.84 37.88 -16.80
CA ILE A 277 2.47 39.13 -16.33
C ILE A 277 3.66 39.48 -17.23
N SER A 278 4.56 38.52 -17.46
CA SER A 278 5.75 38.76 -18.29
C SER A 278 5.43 39.14 -19.73
N ILE A 279 4.33 38.63 -20.28
CA ILE A 279 3.89 39.02 -21.62
C ILE A 279 3.39 40.47 -21.62
N LYS A 280 2.64 40.88 -20.58
CA LYS A 280 2.16 42.25 -20.46
C LYS A 280 3.28 43.27 -20.37
N GLU A 281 4.36 42.95 -19.67
CA GLU A 281 5.56 43.79 -19.58
C GLU A 281 6.29 43.90 -20.93
N ARG A 282 6.07 42.95 -21.84
CA ARG A 282 6.74 42.85 -23.16
C ARG A 282 5.82 43.14 -24.35
N ILE A 283 4.64 43.72 -24.12
CA ILE A 283 3.67 44.02 -25.18
C ILE A 283 4.29 44.87 -26.30
N THR A 284 5.07 45.90 -25.93
CA THR A 284 5.78 46.78 -26.87
C THR A 284 6.78 46.01 -27.75
N GLN A 285 7.54 45.08 -27.15
CA GLN A 285 8.50 44.23 -27.87
C GLN A 285 7.80 43.31 -28.89
N PHE A 286 6.69 42.68 -28.51
CA PHE A 286 5.92 41.82 -29.43
C PHE A 286 5.22 42.64 -30.54
N GLY A 287 4.81 43.87 -30.24
CA GLY A 287 4.31 44.82 -31.22
C GLY A 287 5.36 45.23 -32.26
N LEU A 288 6.58 45.54 -31.81
CA LEU A 288 7.70 45.86 -32.69
C LEU A 288 8.04 44.69 -33.62
N LEU A 289 8.13 43.46 -33.07
CA LEU A 289 8.34 42.26 -33.88
C LEU A 289 7.22 42.07 -34.92
N SER A 290 5.97 42.33 -34.55
CA SER A 290 4.83 42.24 -35.48
C SER A 290 4.89 43.33 -36.56
N ALA A 291 5.35 44.55 -36.23
CA ALA A 291 5.55 45.63 -37.18
C ALA A 291 6.64 45.30 -38.21
N LEU A 292 7.68 44.59 -37.77
CA LEU A 292 8.76 44.06 -38.62
C LEU A 292 8.34 42.81 -39.42
N GLY A 293 7.06 42.42 -39.41
CA GLY A 293 6.53 41.31 -40.20
C GLY A 293 6.51 39.94 -39.50
N ALA A 294 6.78 39.86 -38.19
CA ALA A 294 6.68 38.58 -37.49
C ALA A 294 5.24 38.06 -37.44
N THR A 295 5.05 36.81 -37.87
CA THR A 295 3.75 36.15 -37.88
C THR A 295 3.29 35.76 -36.45
N LYS A 296 1.98 35.65 -36.26
CA LYS A 296 1.36 35.13 -35.02
C LYS A 296 1.86 33.73 -34.64
N LYS A 297 2.28 32.92 -35.62
CA LYS A 297 2.88 31.58 -35.39
C LYS A 297 4.31 31.70 -34.85
N GLN A 298 5.12 32.63 -35.37
CA GLN A 298 6.49 32.87 -34.90
C GLN A 298 6.50 33.39 -33.45
N ILE A 299 5.63 34.35 -33.09
CA ILE A 299 5.53 34.86 -31.71
C ILE A 299 5.11 33.76 -30.73
N ARG A 300 4.13 32.93 -31.11
CA ARG A 300 3.72 31.77 -30.29
C ARG A 300 4.87 30.78 -30.07
N ARG A 301 5.61 30.43 -31.13
CA ARG A 301 6.78 29.53 -31.04
C ARG A 301 7.89 30.12 -30.20
N LEU A 302 8.12 31.43 -30.26
CA LEU A 302 9.13 32.11 -29.44
C LEU A 302 8.84 31.90 -27.94
N ILE A 303 7.60 32.19 -27.52
CA ILE A 303 7.18 32.05 -26.11
C ILE A 303 7.17 30.58 -25.68
N PHE A 304 6.70 29.67 -26.54
CA PHE A 304 6.75 28.24 -26.24
C PHE A 304 8.19 27.73 -26.08
N ARG A 305 9.12 28.19 -26.93
CA ARG A 305 10.54 27.85 -26.79
C ARG A 305 11.14 28.41 -25.51
N GLU A 306 10.85 29.66 -25.15
CA GLU A 306 11.29 30.22 -23.86
C GLU A 306 10.83 29.31 -22.70
N GLY A 307 9.57 28.92 -22.67
CA GLY A 307 9.04 28.04 -21.63
C GLY A 307 9.62 26.62 -21.64
N LEU A 308 9.81 26.01 -22.82
CA LEU A 308 10.43 24.70 -22.94
C LEU A 308 11.90 24.70 -22.50
N MET A 309 12.65 25.78 -22.78
CA MET A 309 14.03 25.92 -22.31
C MET A 309 14.11 26.01 -20.79
N LEU A 310 13.14 26.66 -20.14
CA LEU A 310 13.03 26.69 -18.68
C LEU A 310 12.63 25.32 -18.13
N ALA A 311 11.74 24.60 -18.82
CA ALA A 311 11.34 23.23 -18.44
C ALA A 311 12.49 22.23 -18.54
N LEU A 312 13.40 22.38 -19.52
CA LEU A 312 14.60 21.55 -19.65
C LEU A 312 15.52 21.62 -18.42
N ILE A 313 15.47 22.71 -17.65
CA ILE A 313 16.22 22.85 -16.40
C ILE A 313 15.33 22.44 -15.23
N GLY A 314 14.07 22.90 -15.22
CA GLY A 314 13.19 22.71 -14.09
C GLY A 314 12.70 21.28 -13.91
N ILE A 315 12.46 20.52 -14.98
CA ILE A 315 11.98 19.14 -14.88
C ILE A 315 13.06 18.23 -14.30
N PRO A 316 14.30 18.18 -14.84
CA PRO A 316 15.35 17.35 -14.25
C PRO A 316 15.66 17.74 -12.80
N GLY A 317 15.74 19.03 -12.50
CA GLY A 317 15.97 19.51 -11.13
C GLY A 317 14.84 19.10 -10.18
N GLY A 318 13.59 19.13 -10.64
CA GLY A 318 12.45 18.68 -9.85
C GLY A 318 12.41 17.18 -9.63
N ILE A 319 12.78 16.36 -10.62
CA ILE A 319 12.88 14.89 -10.46
C ILE A 319 13.93 14.55 -9.41
N ILE A 320 15.13 15.15 -9.50
CA ILE A 320 16.21 14.94 -8.54
C ILE A 320 15.74 15.32 -7.13
N LEU A 321 15.13 16.50 -6.98
CA LEU A 321 14.60 16.94 -5.69
C LEU A 321 13.49 16.02 -5.17
N GLY A 322 12.61 15.51 -6.03
CA GLY A 322 11.55 14.59 -5.62
C GLY A 322 12.10 13.26 -5.11
N HIS A 323 13.16 12.77 -5.74
CA HIS A 323 13.87 11.58 -5.29
C HIS A 323 14.54 11.78 -3.93
N LEU A 324 15.24 12.91 -3.77
CA LEU A 324 15.86 13.30 -2.50
C LEU A 324 14.81 13.48 -1.41
N LEU A 325 13.72 14.15 -1.69
CA LEU A 325 12.63 14.36 -0.75
C LEU A 325 12.01 13.02 -0.32
N SER A 326 11.85 12.09 -1.25
CA SER A 326 11.32 10.75 -0.95
C SER A 326 12.24 9.96 0.01
N LEU A 327 13.57 10.12 -0.10
CA LEU A 327 14.53 9.52 0.84
C LEU A 327 14.33 10.03 2.28
N PHE A 328 13.96 11.29 2.45
CA PHE A 328 13.71 11.86 3.78
C PHE A 328 12.32 11.53 4.30
N ILE A 329 11.30 11.49 3.44
CA ILE A 329 9.91 11.26 3.85
C ILE A 329 9.68 9.79 4.25
N ILE A 330 10.14 8.82 3.45
CA ILE A 330 9.88 7.39 3.68
C ILE A 330 10.21 6.91 5.10
N PRO A 331 11.38 7.20 5.70
CA PRO A 331 11.69 6.75 7.05
C PRO A 331 10.88 7.46 8.14
N LEU A 332 10.25 8.60 7.82
CA LEU A 332 9.38 9.34 8.76
C LEU A 332 7.95 8.81 8.77
N ILE A 333 7.56 7.97 7.80
CA ILE A 333 6.24 7.35 7.78
C ILE A 333 6.28 6.17 8.76
N PRO A 334 5.62 6.26 9.92
CA PRO A 334 5.60 5.17 10.87
C PRO A 334 4.66 4.11 10.31
N LEU A 335 5.21 2.99 9.86
CA LEU A 335 4.44 1.83 9.42
C LEU A 335 4.96 0.62 10.19
N ASN A 336 4.06 -0.32 10.49
CA ASN A 336 4.39 -1.58 11.18
C ASN A 336 5.40 -2.44 10.40
N VAL A 337 5.60 -2.13 9.12
CA VAL A 337 6.57 -2.77 8.26
C VAL A 337 7.46 -1.72 7.63
N LYS A 338 8.75 -2.05 7.55
CA LYS A 338 9.79 -1.18 7.02
C LYS A 338 9.50 -0.81 5.56
N LEU A 339 8.99 0.41 5.35
CA LEU A 339 8.85 0.98 4.02
C LEU A 339 10.25 1.26 3.48
N THR A 340 10.56 0.69 2.33
CA THR A 340 11.82 0.90 1.62
C THR A 340 11.58 1.77 0.41
N LEU A 341 12.57 2.60 0.06
CA LEU A 341 12.51 3.38 -1.16
C LEU A 341 12.61 2.42 -2.35
N GLU A 342 11.50 2.26 -3.06
CA GLU A 342 11.44 1.52 -4.30
C GLU A 342 11.19 2.50 -5.43
N THR A 343 12.01 2.46 -6.47
CA THR A 343 11.86 3.36 -7.61
C THR A 343 11.87 2.61 -8.92
N SER A 344 11.13 3.15 -9.89
CA SER A 344 10.98 2.56 -11.21
C SER A 344 11.23 3.62 -12.28
N PRO A 345 11.95 3.31 -13.37
CA PRO A 345 12.13 4.23 -14.49
C PRO A 345 10.82 4.77 -15.06
N TYR A 346 9.73 3.98 -14.98
CA TYR A 346 8.40 4.40 -15.43
C TYR A 346 7.87 5.63 -14.68
N ILE A 347 8.15 5.76 -13.38
CA ILE A 347 7.71 6.90 -12.57
C ILE A 347 8.43 8.17 -13.01
N VAL A 348 9.73 8.07 -13.29
CA VAL A 348 10.55 9.18 -13.76
C VAL A 348 10.08 9.66 -15.14
N ILE A 349 9.81 8.73 -16.05
CA ILE A 349 9.29 9.06 -17.39
C ILE A 349 7.90 9.69 -17.28
N LEU A 350 7.01 9.11 -16.47
CA LEU A 350 5.64 9.60 -16.30
C LEU A 350 5.63 11.01 -15.67
N SER A 351 6.40 11.22 -14.61
CA SER A 351 6.52 12.54 -13.97
C SER A 351 7.11 13.59 -14.92
N ALA A 352 8.12 13.26 -15.71
CA ALA A 352 8.65 14.13 -16.76
C ALA A 352 7.60 14.49 -17.82
N LEU A 353 6.83 13.51 -18.30
CA LEU A 353 5.76 13.71 -19.28
C LEU A 353 4.63 14.58 -18.73
N VAL A 354 4.15 14.30 -17.51
CA VAL A 354 3.10 15.08 -16.87
C VAL A 354 3.56 16.52 -16.64
N SER A 355 4.79 16.74 -16.17
CA SER A 355 5.34 18.08 -16.01
C SER A 355 5.49 18.82 -17.34
N LEU A 356 5.93 18.14 -18.40
CA LEU A 356 6.03 18.74 -19.73
C LEU A 356 4.66 19.16 -20.27
N VAL A 357 3.64 18.30 -20.12
CA VAL A 357 2.26 18.61 -20.49
C VAL A 357 1.72 19.78 -19.67
N THR A 358 2.00 19.82 -18.37
CA THR A 358 1.63 20.90 -17.45
C THR A 358 2.21 22.23 -17.91
N VAL A 359 3.50 22.28 -18.25
CA VAL A 359 4.14 23.49 -18.79
C VAL A 359 3.51 23.90 -20.13
N ALA A 360 3.32 22.94 -21.04
CA ALA A 360 2.70 23.22 -22.34
C ALA A 360 1.27 23.79 -22.19
N MET A 361 0.47 23.24 -21.27
CA MET A 361 -0.87 23.74 -20.96
C MET A 361 -0.83 25.18 -20.41
N SER A 362 0.12 25.46 -19.52
CA SER A 362 0.32 26.78 -18.91
C SER A 362 0.61 27.87 -19.95
N LEU A 363 1.38 27.52 -20.99
CA LEU A 363 1.82 28.45 -22.04
C LEU A 363 0.76 28.71 -23.13
N ARG A 364 -0.27 27.85 -23.25
CA ARG A 364 -1.27 27.94 -24.34
C ARG A 364 -2.02 29.28 -24.37
N LYS A 365 -2.52 29.75 -23.23
CA LYS A 365 -3.28 31.02 -23.16
C LYS A 365 -2.36 32.25 -23.29
N PRO A 366 -1.26 32.37 -22.53
CA PRO A 366 -0.37 33.53 -22.60
C PRO A 366 0.21 33.74 -24.01
N SER A 367 0.68 32.66 -24.66
CA SER A 367 1.23 32.75 -26.02
C SER A 367 0.19 33.21 -27.06
N LYS A 368 -1.08 32.80 -26.91
CA LYS A 368 -2.18 33.29 -27.76
C LYS A 368 -2.46 34.77 -27.53
N VAL A 369 -2.37 35.25 -26.29
CA VAL A 369 -2.56 36.67 -25.96
C VAL A 369 -1.46 37.51 -26.62
N ALA A 370 -0.19 37.15 -26.44
CA ALA A 370 0.93 37.87 -27.06
C ALA A 370 0.83 37.94 -28.59
N ALA A 371 0.47 36.83 -29.24
CA ALA A 371 0.39 36.78 -30.69
C ALA A 371 -0.83 37.49 -31.29
N LYS A 372 -1.77 37.96 -30.46
CA LYS A 372 -2.92 38.77 -30.91
C LYS A 372 -2.69 40.27 -30.78
N VAL A 373 -1.63 40.70 -30.09
CA VAL A 373 -1.27 42.12 -29.93
C VAL A 373 -0.96 42.72 -31.30
N SER A 374 -1.64 43.82 -31.65
CA SER A 374 -1.35 44.56 -32.88
C SER A 374 -0.23 45.59 -32.68
N PRO A 375 0.54 45.96 -33.73
CA PRO A 375 1.56 47.00 -33.63
C PRO A 375 1.05 48.31 -33.04
N ILE A 376 -0.15 48.75 -33.46
CA ILE A 376 -0.75 50.01 -33.01
C ILE A 376 -1.22 49.95 -31.56
N GLU A 377 -1.75 48.81 -31.11
CA GLU A 377 -2.13 48.58 -29.72
C GLU A 377 -0.90 48.54 -28.81
N ALA A 378 0.21 47.99 -29.29
CA ALA A 378 1.46 47.92 -28.56
C ALA A 378 2.10 49.31 -28.38
N ILE A 379 2.06 50.17 -29.40
CA ILE A 379 2.57 51.55 -29.29
C ILE A 379 1.69 52.39 -28.35
N ARG A 380 0.37 52.17 -28.35
CA ARG A 380 -0.57 52.82 -27.43
C ARG A 380 -0.57 52.22 -26.02
N TYR A 381 0.23 51.19 -25.76
CA TYR A 381 0.24 50.50 -24.47
C TYR A 381 0.96 51.34 -23.40
N SER A 382 0.18 51.97 -22.53
CA SER A 382 0.67 52.74 -21.37
C SER A 382 0.67 51.93 -20.07
N GLY A 383 0.60 50.60 -20.13
CA GLY A 383 0.44 49.73 -18.95
C GLY A 383 -0.96 49.75 -18.32
N VAL A 384 -1.86 50.62 -18.80
CA VAL A 384 -3.22 50.81 -18.29
C VAL A 384 -4.24 50.56 -19.39
N GLU A 385 -4.99 49.45 -19.29
CA GLU A 385 -6.15 49.19 -20.17
C GLU A 385 -7.33 50.10 -19.75
N LEU A 386 -7.56 51.20 -20.47
CA LEU A 386 -8.72 52.09 -20.29
C LEU A 386 -9.97 51.53 -20.98
N ASN A 387 -10.41 50.32 -20.60
CA ASN A 387 -11.64 49.71 -21.12
C ASN A 387 -12.88 50.10 -20.29
N SER A 388 -13.17 51.39 -20.17
CA SER A 388 -14.45 51.87 -19.59
C SER A 388 -15.29 52.56 -20.65
N LYS A 389 -16.48 52.01 -20.95
CA LYS A 389 -17.50 52.67 -21.78
C LYS A 389 -18.16 53.89 -21.09
N LYS A 390 -18.00 54.05 -19.77
CA LYS A 390 -18.49 55.22 -19.02
C LYS A 390 -17.35 56.22 -18.80
N LYS A 391 -17.51 57.42 -19.35
CA LYS A 391 -16.58 58.56 -19.22
C LYS A 391 -16.49 59.07 -17.77
N GLU A 392 -17.56 58.95 -16.98
CA GLU A 392 -17.58 59.39 -15.59
C GLU A 392 -18.31 58.39 -14.69
N ARG A 393 -17.73 58.08 -13.53
CA ARG A 393 -18.43 57.44 -12.41
C ARG A 393 -18.75 58.53 -11.39
N LYS A 394 -20.03 58.77 -11.13
CA LYS A 394 -20.50 59.59 -10.00
C LYS A 394 -20.10 58.91 -8.68
N SER A 395 -18.89 59.14 -8.20
CA SER A 395 -18.47 58.74 -6.86
C SER A 395 -18.69 59.93 -5.92
N LYS A 396 -19.82 59.94 -5.20
CA LYS A 396 -20.16 60.93 -4.17
C LYS A 396 -19.48 60.67 -2.80
N GLY A 397 -18.35 59.97 -2.75
CA GLY A 397 -17.72 59.58 -1.48
C GLY A 397 -16.24 59.92 -1.41
N ILE A 398 -15.76 60.17 -0.19
CA ILE A 398 -14.35 60.49 0.14
C ILE A 398 -13.41 59.47 -0.53
N ILE A 399 -12.36 59.99 -1.17
CA ILE A 399 -11.30 59.19 -1.79
C ILE A 399 -10.29 58.85 -0.68
N THR A 400 -10.38 57.64 -0.15
CA THR A 400 -9.39 57.10 0.80
C THR A 400 -8.37 56.20 0.09
N LEU A 401 -7.15 56.09 0.62
CA LEU A 401 -6.12 55.17 0.07
C LEU A 401 -6.64 53.73 -0.04
N ARG A 402 -7.39 53.26 0.97
CA ARG A 402 -8.01 51.92 0.95
C ARG A 402 -8.96 51.73 -0.23
N ARG A 403 -9.79 52.75 -0.51
CA ARG A 403 -10.74 52.71 -1.62
C ARG A 403 -10.03 52.76 -2.98
N LEU A 404 -8.98 53.57 -3.11
CA LEU A 404 -8.12 53.59 -4.30
C LEU A 404 -7.46 52.23 -4.54
N ALA A 405 -6.91 51.60 -3.51
CA ALA A 405 -6.31 50.27 -3.61
C ALA A 405 -7.34 49.20 -4.04
N TYR A 406 -8.53 49.19 -3.41
CA TYR A 406 -9.62 48.28 -3.76
C TYR A 406 -10.09 48.46 -5.21
N LEU A 407 -10.28 49.72 -5.63
CA LEU A 407 -10.65 50.03 -7.02
C LEU A 407 -9.55 49.62 -8.00
N ASN A 408 -8.28 49.69 -7.63
CA ASN A 408 -7.16 49.26 -8.47
C ASN A 408 -7.16 47.74 -8.70
N LEU A 409 -7.42 46.95 -7.64
CA LEU A 409 -7.61 45.50 -7.75
C LEU A 409 -8.76 45.16 -8.70
N TRP A 410 -9.91 45.81 -8.55
CA TRP A 410 -11.09 45.56 -9.39
C TRP A 410 -11.05 46.25 -10.76
N ARG A 411 -10.08 47.11 -11.02
CA ARG A 411 -9.79 47.63 -12.36
C ARG A 411 -9.16 46.55 -13.25
N SER A 412 -8.33 45.68 -12.67
CA SER A 412 -7.66 44.59 -13.37
C SER A 412 -8.26 43.20 -13.06
N LYS A 413 -9.60 43.10 -13.12
CA LYS A 413 -10.39 41.93 -12.67
C LYS A 413 -9.78 40.57 -13.04
N LYS A 414 -9.35 40.40 -14.30
CA LYS A 414 -8.76 39.14 -14.77
C LYS A 414 -7.50 38.75 -13.99
N ARG A 415 -6.58 39.71 -13.79
CA ARG A 415 -5.33 39.50 -13.04
C ARG A 415 -5.63 39.19 -11.57
N THR A 416 -6.46 40.01 -10.95
CA THR A 416 -6.82 39.88 -9.52
C THR A 416 -7.46 38.53 -9.24
N ILE A 417 -8.45 38.12 -10.04
CA ILE A 417 -9.11 36.81 -9.91
C ILE A 417 -8.10 35.68 -10.09
N THR A 418 -7.24 35.72 -11.12
CA THR A 418 -6.25 34.66 -11.35
C THR A 418 -5.24 34.54 -10.22
N THR A 419 -4.82 35.67 -9.61
CA THR A 419 -3.90 35.65 -8.47
C THR A 419 -4.57 35.08 -7.22
N ILE A 420 -5.80 35.51 -6.91
CA ILE A 420 -6.57 34.98 -5.77
C ILE A 420 -6.74 33.47 -5.91
N VAL A 421 -7.21 33.00 -7.07
CA VAL A 421 -7.40 31.55 -7.31
C VAL A 421 -6.07 30.80 -7.18
N SER A 422 -4.96 31.34 -7.69
CA SER A 422 -3.65 30.70 -7.55
C SER A 422 -3.18 30.59 -6.09
N MET A 423 -3.38 31.64 -5.28
CA MET A 423 -3.00 31.65 -3.87
C MET A 423 -3.90 30.75 -3.03
N SER A 424 -5.21 30.78 -3.28
CA SER A 424 -6.18 29.90 -2.62
C SER A 424 -5.89 28.44 -2.90
N LEU A 425 -5.53 28.09 -4.15
CA LEU A 425 -5.24 26.71 -4.51
C LEU A 425 -3.98 26.16 -3.82
N THR A 426 -2.97 26.99 -3.59
CA THR A 426 -1.81 26.63 -2.77
C THR A 426 -2.22 26.34 -1.32
N GLY A 427 -3.11 27.15 -0.75
CA GLY A 427 -3.65 26.92 0.59
C GLY A 427 -4.48 25.62 0.68
N ILE A 428 -5.32 25.37 -0.34
CA ILE A 428 -6.10 24.12 -0.44
C ILE A 428 -5.16 22.91 -0.53
N LEU A 429 -4.12 22.98 -1.36
CA LEU A 429 -3.12 21.91 -1.46
C LEU A 429 -2.47 21.63 -0.10
N PHE A 430 -2.05 22.67 0.61
CA PHE A 430 -1.46 22.52 1.94
C PHE A 430 -2.42 21.83 2.91
N ILE A 431 -3.68 22.28 2.97
CA ILE A 431 -4.71 21.68 3.84
C ILE A 431 -4.95 20.22 3.47
N VAL A 432 -5.09 19.89 2.18
CA VAL A 432 -5.33 18.51 1.72
C VAL A 432 -4.17 17.60 2.11
N PHE A 433 -2.93 18.00 1.86
CA PHE A 433 -1.75 17.22 2.25
C PHE A 433 -1.65 17.06 3.76
N PHE A 434 -1.88 18.14 4.52
CA PHE A 434 -1.83 18.12 5.98
C PHE A 434 -2.92 17.22 6.59
N SER A 435 -4.15 17.29 6.07
CA SER A 435 -5.25 16.44 6.49
C SER A 435 -4.99 14.97 6.14
N MET A 436 -4.43 14.68 4.96
CA MET A 436 -4.08 13.32 4.56
C MET A 436 -2.99 12.73 5.46
N PHE A 437 -1.92 13.50 5.74
CA PHE A 437 -0.86 13.07 6.66
C PHE A 437 -1.37 12.88 8.10
N SER A 438 -2.17 13.83 8.59
CA SER A 438 -2.82 13.72 9.90
C SER A 438 -3.75 12.51 9.99
N SER A 439 -4.47 12.18 8.92
CA SER A 439 -5.35 11.00 8.88
C SER A 439 -4.56 9.69 8.94
N LEU A 440 -3.40 9.62 8.28
CA LEU A 440 -2.53 8.43 8.36
C LEU A 440 -2.03 8.23 9.80
N LYS A 441 -1.59 9.31 10.45
CA LYS A 441 -1.16 9.27 11.85
C LYS A 441 -2.29 8.83 12.79
N ASN A 442 -3.47 9.46 12.69
CA ASN A 442 -4.60 9.13 13.56
C ASN A 442 -5.09 7.69 13.37
N ASN A 443 -5.10 7.16 12.15
CA ASN A 443 -5.44 5.75 11.94
C ASN A 443 -4.45 4.84 12.67
N GLN A 444 -3.15 5.14 12.60
CA GLN A 444 -2.15 4.35 13.30
C GLN A 444 -2.32 4.40 14.83
N ASP A 445 -2.52 5.60 15.40
CA ASP A 445 -2.73 5.78 16.83
C ASP A 445 -4.01 5.06 17.33
N ASN A 446 -5.02 4.90 16.46
CA ASN A 446 -6.27 4.19 16.80
C ASN A 446 -6.16 2.65 16.73
N TYR A 447 -5.23 2.11 15.94
CA TYR A 447 -5.07 0.65 15.77
C TYR A 447 -3.91 0.06 16.58
N ILE A 448 -2.93 0.87 16.97
CA ILE A 448 -1.77 0.43 17.78
C ILE A 448 -1.88 1.08 19.15
N THR A 449 -2.60 0.42 20.05
CA THR A 449 -2.76 0.87 21.44
C THR A 449 -1.66 0.33 22.37
N SER A 450 -0.85 -0.63 21.88
CA SER A 450 0.28 -1.24 22.60
C SER A 450 1.42 -1.61 21.66
N ASP A 451 2.66 -1.56 22.17
CA ASP A 451 3.85 -2.01 21.44
C ASP A 451 3.94 -3.54 21.34
N PHE A 452 3.37 -4.24 22.33
CA PHE A 452 3.32 -5.69 22.41
C PHE A 452 1.95 -6.13 22.96
N GLU A 453 1.41 -7.20 22.40
CA GLU A 453 0.23 -7.89 22.92
C GLU A 453 0.63 -9.31 23.33
N LEU A 454 0.36 -9.67 24.58
CA LEU A 454 0.53 -11.03 25.08
C LEU A 454 -0.86 -11.64 25.27
N THR A 455 -1.22 -12.57 24.38
CA THR A 455 -2.53 -13.22 24.40
C THR A 455 -2.36 -14.68 24.77
N SER A 456 -3.06 -15.13 25.83
CA SER A 456 -3.28 -16.55 26.07
C SER A 456 -4.46 -16.99 25.21
N SER A 457 -4.19 -17.54 24.03
CA SER A 457 -5.24 -18.28 23.31
C SER A 457 -5.43 -19.62 24.02
N ARG A 458 -6.65 -19.90 24.48
CA ARG A 458 -7.08 -21.24 24.84
C ARG A 458 -7.03 -22.10 23.57
N LEU A 459 -5.87 -22.63 23.26
CA LEU A 459 -5.66 -23.46 22.09
C LEU A 459 -6.34 -24.82 22.37
N THR A 460 -7.60 -24.94 21.97
CA THR A 460 -8.36 -26.19 21.92
C THR A 460 -7.82 -27.08 20.82
N LEU A 461 -6.54 -27.46 20.87
CA LEU A 461 -6.00 -28.45 19.94
C LEU A 461 -6.24 -29.89 20.40
N HIS A 462 -6.62 -30.18 21.66
CA HIS A 462 -6.98 -31.54 22.11
C HIS A 462 -8.02 -31.63 23.24
N GLY A 463 -8.84 -30.60 23.48
CA GLY A 463 -10.00 -30.72 24.39
C GLY A 463 -9.68 -31.05 25.86
N ARG A 464 -8.46 -30.79 26.35
CA ARG A 464 -8.15 -30.81 27.79
C ARG A 464 -7.75 -29.42 28.25
N ASP A 465 -8.68 -28.77 28.95
CA ASP A 465 -8.46 -27.58 29.75
C ASP A 465 -7.95 -28.03 31.12
N ASP A 466 -6.75 -27.63 31.52
CA ASP A 466 -6.24 -27.86 32.88
C ASP A 466 -6.69 -26.75 33.86
N GLY A 467 -7.50 -25.80 33.37
CA GLY A 467 -8.04 -24.67 34.12
C GLY A 467 -7.01 -23.59 34.46
N SER A 468 -5.78 -23.70 33.96
CA SER A 468 -4.70 -22.78 34.29
C SER A 468 -4.57 -21.68 33.23
N ASP A 469 -4.64 -20.42 33.66
CA ASP A 469 -4.32 -19.26 32.82
C ASP A 469 -2.79 -19.12 32.75
N PRO A 470 -2.16 -19.35 31.58
CA PRO A 470 -0.70 -19.24 31.44
C PRO A 470 -0.21 -17.80 31.64
N LEU A 471 -1.08 -16.80 31.53
CA LEU A 471 -0.79 -15.41 31.90
C LEU A 471 -1.20 -15.14 33.36
N ASN A 472 -0.79 -16.03 34.26
CA ASN A 472 -1.06 -15.91 35.68
C ASN A 472 -0.38 -14.69 36.32
N LYS A 473 -0.69 -14.42 37.59
CA LYS A 473 -0.15 -13.28 38.34
C LYS A 473 1.39 -13.26 38.42
N ASP A 474 2.06 -14.41 38.39
CA ASP A 474 3.52 -14.51 38.44
C ASP A 474 4.16 -14.12 37.10
N VAL A 475 3.55 -14.51 35.98
CA VAL A 475 4.01 -14.05 34.66
C VAL A 475 3.78 -12.54 34.53
N LEU A 476 2.61 -12.03 34.94
CA LEU A 476 2.31 -10.61 34.91
C LEU A 476 3.26 -9.77 35.79
N SER A 477 3.68 -10.29 36.95
CA SER A 477 4.64 -9.59 37.82
C SER A 477 6.05 -9.56 37.22
N LYS A 478 6.47 -10.65 36.58
CA LYS A 478 7.74 -10.71 35.83
C LYS A 478 7.75 -9.75 34.65
N VAL A 479 6.67 -9.67 33.87
CA VAL A 479 6.55 -8.71 32.78
C VAL A 479 6.63 -7.28 33.32
N LYS A 480 5.88 -6.94 34.39
CA LYS A 480 5.96 -5.63 35.06
C LYS A 480 7.36 -5.24 35.53
N ALA A 481 8.21 -6.22 35.85
CA ALA A 481 9.58 -5.98 36.33
C ALA A 481 10.60 -5.74 35.20
N ILE A 482 10.21 -5.92 33.93
CA ILE A 482 11.11 -5.70 32.79
C ILE A 482 11.40 -4.20 32.65
N LYS A 483 12.69 -3.85 32.69
CA LYS A 483 13.15 -2.47 32.53
C LYS A 483 12.81 -1.96 31.11
N GLY A 484 12.06 -0.88 31.03
CA GLY A 484 11.63 -0.26 29.77
C GLY A 484 10.13 -0.36 29.50
N ILE A 485 9.36 -1.11 30.31
CA ILE A 485 7.91 -1.13 30.20
C ILE A 485 7.31 0.06 30.96
N GLU A 486 6.65 0.96 30.24
CA GLU A 486 6.04 2.18 30.81
C GLU A 486 4.58 1.95 31.26
N LYS A 487 3.82 1.14 30.51
CA LYS A 487 2.40 0.87 30.77
C LYS A 487 2.06 -0.57 30.43
N ILE A 488 1.25 -1.21 31.27
CA ILE A 488 0.70 -2.55 31.03
C ILE A 488 -0.80 -2.47 31.22
N ASN A 489 -1.53 -2.81 30.17
CA ASN A 489 -2.98 -2.93 30.18
C ASN A 489 -3.35 -4.41 30.23
N ILE A 490 -4.21 -4.79 31.17
CA ILE A 490 -4.69 -6.17 31.31
C ILE A 490 -6.14 -6.22 30.87
N LEU A 491 -6.39 -7.00 29.81
CA LEU A 491 -7.71 -7.37 29.35
C LEU A 491 -7.94 -8.85 29.69
N LYS A 492 -9.05 -9.14 30.36
CA LYS A 492 -9.56 -10.51 30.50
C LYS A 492 -10.80 -10.66 29.64
N HIS A 493 -10.91 -11.78 28.93
CA HIS A 493 -12.05 -12.08 28.08
C HIS A 493 -12.52 -13.50 28.37
N GLU A 494 -13.82 -13.65 28.61
CA GLU A 494 -14.47 -14.95 28.73
C GLU A 494 -15.69 -14.96 27.80
N GLN A 495 -15.74 -15.91 26.90
CA GLN A 495 -16.89 -16.10 26.02
C GLN A 495 -17.84 -17.11 26.64
N LEU A 496 -19.11 -16.73 26.82
CA LEU A 496 -20.13 -17.59 27.37
C LEU A 496 -21.16 -17.92 26.28
N PHE A 497 -21.27 -19.20 25.96
CA PHE A 497 -22.30 -19.71 25.07
C PHE A 497 -23.59 -19.85 25.87
N THR A 498 -24.61 -19.03 25.58
CA THR A 498 -25.91 -19.16 26.22
C THR A 498 -26.91 -19.80 25.27
N ALA A 499 -27.55 -20.87 25.75
CA ALA A 499 -28.73 -21.48 25.15
C ALA A 499 -30.02 -21.04 25.88
N ASP A 500 -30.05 -19.82 26.44
CA ASP A 500 -31.24 -19.35 27.16
C ASP A 500 -32.40 -19.08 26.17
N LYS A 501 -33.34 -20.04 26.14
CA LYS A 501 -34.55 -20.02 25.33
C LYS A 501 -35.38 -18.73 25.49
N ARG A 502 -35.27 -18.01 26.61
CA ARG A 502 -36.02 -16.75 26.84
C ARG A 502 -35.50 -15.60 25.98
N ILE A 503 -34.18 -15.53 25.79
CA ILE A 503 -33.53 -14.51 24.94
C ILE A 503 -33.77 -14.84 23.47
N LEU A 504 -33.57 -16.11 23.10
CA LEU A 504 -33.90 -16.65 21.77
C LEU A 504 -35.35 -16.37 21.36
N ASN A 505 -36.32 -16.53 22.26
CA ASN A 505 -37.73 -16.26 21.95
C ASN A 505 -38.05 -14.77 21.74
N LYS A 506 -37.35 -13.85 22.40
CA LYS A 506 -37.51 -12.40 22.16
C LYS A 506 -36.94 -12.00 20.81
N VAL A 507 -35.77 -12.53 20.45
CA VAL A 507 -35.12 -12.28 19.16
C VAL A 507 -35.89 -12.93 18.00
N ASN A 508 -36.46 -14.12 18.21
CA ASN A 508 -37.31 -14.83 17.24
C ASN A 508 -38.57 -14.05 16.82
N ASN A 509 -39.10 -13.17 17.65
CA ASN A 509 -40.29 -12.38 17.31
C ASN A 509 -39.98 -11.21 16.37
N GLU A 510 -38.71 -10.82 16.21
CA GLU A 510 -38.29 -9.69 15.37
C GLU A 510 -37.69 -10.12 14.01
N VAL A 511 -37.27 -11.38 13.87
CA VAL A 511 -36.56 -11.89 12.68
C VAL A 511 -37.40 -12.94 11.94
N LYS A 512 -37.66 -12.74 10.65
CA LYS A 512 -38.45 -13.67 9.82
C LYS A 512 -37.65 -14.96 9.53
N SER A 513 -38.27 -16.06 9.93
CA SER A 513 -37.92 -17.50 9.94
C SER A 513 -36.94 -18.15 8.96
N ASP A 514 -36.43 -17.52 7.89
CA ASP A 514 -35.56 -18.22 6.93
C ASP A 514 -34.06 -18.21 7.29
N ASP A 515 -33.62 -17.25 8.12
CA ASP A 515 -32.23 -17.17 8.60
C ASP A 515 -31.97 -18.00 9.89
N MET A 516 -32.99 -18.69 10.43
CA MET A 516 -32.97 -19.28 11.78
C MET A 516 -32.16 -20.57 11.96
N LYS A 517 -31.65 -21.22 10.90
CA LYS A 517 -30.85 -22.47 11.06
C LYS A 517 -29.45 -22.24 11.66
N ASN A 518 -28.99 -20.99 11.78
CA ASN A 518 -27.61 -20.66 12.16
C ASN A 518 -27.47 -19.98 13.55
N PHE A 519 -28.56 -19.76 14.30
CA PHE A 519 -28.54 -19.05 15.59
C PHE A 519 -28.76 -19.99 16.79
N SER A 520 -28.11 -21.16 16.82
CA SER A 520 -28.20 -22.07 17.99
C SER A 520 -27.54 -21.49 19.24
N ASP A 521 -26.59 -20.57 19.09
CA ASP A 521 -25.77 -20.07 20.19
C ASP A 521 -25.67 -18.54 20.12
N ILE A 522 -26.27 -17.84 21.10
CA ILE A 522 -25.99 -16.42 21.29
C ILE A 522 -24.70 -16.35 22.09
N ASN A 523 -23.66 -15.77 21.49
CA ASN A 523 -22.38 -15.56 22.16
C ASN A 523 -22.47 -14.31 23.02
N CYS A 524 -22.30 -14.46 24.33
CA CYS A 524 -22.12 -13.35 25.25
C CYS A 524 -20.66 -13.26 25.65
N ASP A 525 -19.99 -12.20 25.21
CA ASP A 525 -18.61 -11.91 25.60
C ASP A 525 -18.56 -11.08 26.89
N PHE A 526 -17.82 -11.56 27.87
CA PHE A 526 -17.51 -10.84 29.10
C PHE A 526 -16.09 -10.30 29.03
N PHE A 527 -15.95 -8.97 29.13
CA PHE A 527 -14.66 -8.31 29.17
C PHE A 527 -14.40 -7.75 30.58
N GLY A 528 -13.24 -8.11 31.13
CA GLY A 528 -12.69 -7.55 32.36
C GLY A 528 -11.56 -6.59 32.03
N PHE A 529 -11.77 -5.31 32.31
CA PHE A 529 -10.78 -4.25 32.09
C PHE A 529 -10.09 -3.86 33.40
N ASP A 530 -8.82 -3.50 33.33
CA ASP A 530 -8.13 -2.88 34.45
C ASP A 530 -8.55 -1.42 34.69
N ASP A 531 -8.08 -0.85 35.81
CA ASP A 531 -8.46 0.50 36.24
C ASP A 531 -8.02 1.60 35.25
N SER A 532 -7.05 1.33 34.37
CA SER A 532 -6.53 2.27 33.37
C SER A 532 -7.36 2.26 32.09
N MET A 533 -7.69 1.06 31.57
CA MET A 533 -8.57 0.90 30.41
C MET A 533 -10.00 1.36 30.72
N LEU A 534 -10.48 1.19 31.96
CA LEU A 534 -11.77 1.71 32.39
C LEU A 534 -11.89 3.24 32.27
N GLU A 535 -10.79 3.98 32.41
CA GLU A 535 -10.81 5.43 32.21
C GLU A 535 -10.81 5.81 30.74
N GLU A 536 -10.07 5.11 29.90
CA GLU A 536 -10.08 5.31 28.45
C GLU A 536 -11.46 5.02 27.85
N LEU A 537 -12.15 3.97 28.32
CA LEU A 537 -13.50 3.61 27.88
C LEU A 537 -14.55 4.71 28.16
N LYS A 538 -14.35 5.54 29.20
CA LYS A 538 -15.28 6.65 29.49
C LYS A 538 -15.35 7.65 28.36
N ASN A 539 -14.24 7.88 27.65
CA ASN A 539 -14.16 8.86 26.56
C ASN A 539 -14.97 8.43 25.34
N ASN A 540 -15.24 7.12 25.19
CA ASN A 540 -15.96 6.53 24.06
C ASN A 540 -17.36 6.05 24.45
N LEU A 541 -17.85 6.40 25.65
CA LEU A 541 -19.15 5.97 26.13
C LEU A 541 -20.28 6.78 25.46
N LEU A 542 -21.11 6.11 24.65
CA LEU A 542 -22.25 6.76 23.97
C LEU A 542 -23.39 7.11 24.94
N GLN A 543 -23.61 6.30 25.97
CA GLN A 543 -24.65 6.50 26.99
C GLN A 543 -24.30 5.74 28.29
N GLY A 544 -24.69 6.29 29.44
CA GLY A 544 -24.54 5.65 30.76
C GLY A 544 -23.38 6.21 31.59
N GLU A 545 -23.00 5.51 32.67
CA GLU A 545 -21.86 5.87 33.52
C GLU A 545 -21.04 4.63 33.92
N ILE A 546 -19.72 4.67 33.72
CA ILE A 546 -18.79 3.65 34.21
C ILE A 546 -18.34 4.02 35.64
N SER A 547 -18.75 3.23 36.63
CA SER A 547 -18.33 3.37 38.03
C SER A 547 -17.42 2.22 38.47
N LYS A 548 -16.16 2.53 38.79
CA LYS A 548 -15.16 1.55 39.27
C LYS A 548 -15.66 0.79 40.52
N GLU A 549 -16.34 1.47 41.43
CA GLU A 549 -16.87 0.86 42.65
C GLU A 549 -17.99 -0.15 42.37
N LYS A 550 -18.85 0.12 41.39
CA LYS A 550 -19.92 -0.81 41.00
C LYS A 550 -19.34 -2.10 40.42
N PHE A 551 -18.34 -2.00 39.53
CA PHE A 551 -17.68 -3.17 38.93
C PHE A 551 -16.93 -4.01 39.98
N LYS A 552 -16.27 -3.40 40.97
CA LYS A 552 -15.56 -4.14 42.04
C LYS A 552 -16.50 -4.85 43.02
N LYS A 553 -17.76 -4.41 43.14
CA LYS A 553 -18.77 -5.02 44.05
C LYS A 553 -19.52 -6.19 43.42
N ILE A 554 -19.56 -6.30 42.09
CA ILE A 554 -20.27 -7.37 41.39
C ILE A 554 -19.39 -8.63 41.40
N LYS A 555 -19.70 -9.58 42.28
CA LYS A 555 -19.21 -10.96 42.18
C LYS A 555 -20.20 -11.77 41.35
N MET A 556 -19.92 -11.96 40.06
CA MET A 556 -20.65 -12.97 39.29
C MET A 556 -20.15 -14.35 39.70
N LYS A 557 -20.97 -15.11 40.43
CA LYS A 557 -20.80 -16.56 40.55
C LYS A 557 -21.31 -17.18 39.25
N LEU A 558 -20.41 -17.60 38.38
CA LEU A 558 -20.74 -18.47 37.26
C LEU A 558 -20.90 -19.88 37.83
N SER A 559 -22.14 -20.33 38.00
CA SER A 559 -22.41 -21.76 38.23
C SER A 559 -22.30 -22.45 36.88
N TRP A 560 -21.31 -23.35 36.77
CA TRP A 560 -21.14 -24.25 35.63
C TRP A 560 -22.25 -25.30 35.60
#